data_AF-A0A1C3VIV4-F1
#
_entry.id   AF-A0A1C3VIV4-F1
#
_cell.length_a   1.000
_cell.length_b   1.000
_cell.length_c   1.000
_cell.angle_alpha   90.00
_cell.angle_beta   90.00
_cell.angle_gamma   90.00
#
_symmetry.space_group_name_H-M   'P 1'
#
loop_
_entity.id
_entity.type
_entity.pdbx_description
1 polymer ?
#
loop_
_entity_poly.entity_id
_entity_poly.type
_entity_poly.pdbx_seq_one_letter_code
_entity_poly.pdbx_strand_id
1 'polypeptide(L)'
;MKLLASAAALAAVLVCGPSLAQNNPDEPKIDCAKAEAQTDLNICAALDFDAADKALNAQYRKTRAAMVAIDADLDNDMKGAEKALLKAQRAWVDYRDGECEAQGFQARGGSMEPMLVSGCKADLTKSRTKELKDLADGPEGNQ
;
A
#
# COMPACT_ATOMS: atom_id res chain seq x y z
N MET A 1 -57.78 25.31 -36.98
CA MET A 1 -57.46 24.34 -35.91
C MET A 1 -56.28 23.51 -36.43
N LYS A 2 -55.04 23.57 -35.93
CA LYS A 2 -54.50 23.92 -34.61
C LYS A 2 -53.19 24.70 -34.74
N LEU A 3 -52.94 25.57 -33.77
CA LEU A 3 -51.69 26.28 -33.50
C LEU A 3 -50.70 25.36 -32.75
N LEU A 4 -49.40 25.59 -33.02
CA LEU A 4 -48.23 25.69 -32.12
C LEU A 4 -48.05 24.68 -30.97
N ALA A 5 -46.89 24.02 -30.91
CA ALA A 5 -45.80 24.36 -29.96
C ALA A 5 -44.69 23.30 -29.99
N SER A 6 -43.50 23.68 -30.44
CA SER A 6 -42.27 22.93 -30.20
C SER A 6 -41.79 23.23 -28.78
N ALA A 7 -41.72 22.22 -27.91
CA ALA A 7 -41.06 22.34 -26.61
C ALA A 7 -39.65 21.75 -26.73
N ALA A 8 -38.66 22.61 -26.86
CA ALA A 8 -37.26 22.24 -26.67
C ALA A 8 -37.01 22.11 -25.17
N ALA A 9 -36.92 20.86 -24.67
CA ALA A 9 -36.47 20.59 -23.32
C ALA A 9 -34.93 20.67 -23.28
N LEU A 10 -34.41 21.76 -22.70
CA LEU A 10 -32.98 21.92 -22.43
C LEU A 10 -32.60 20.99 -21.26
N ALA A 11 -32.03 19.83 -21.57
CA ALA A 11 -31.44 18.95 -20.57
C ALA A 11 -30.07 19.49 -20.16
N ALA A 12 -29.99 20.11 -18.98
CA ALA A 12 -28.72 20.47 -18.35
C ALA A 12 -28.05 19.18 -17.83
N VAL A 13 -27.19 18.57 -18.64
CA VAL A 13 -26.34 17.47 -18.21
C VAL A 13 -25.26 18.04 -17.30
N LEU A 14 -25.40 17.82 -15.99
CA LEU A 14 -24.37 18.07 -15.00
C LEU A 14 -23.27 17.01 -15.20
N VAL A 15 -22.25 17.33 -16.01
CA VAL A 15 -21.09 16.45 -16.20
C VAL A 15 -20.23 16.54 -14.94
N CYS A 16 -20.46 15.64 -13.99
CA CYS A 16 -19.47 15.32 -12.97
C CYS A 16 -18.29 14.64 -13.67
N GLY A 17 -17.33 15.44 -14.15
CA GLY A 17 -16.06 14.92 -14.65
C GLY A 17 -15.30 14.22 -13.53
N PRO A 18 -14.56 13.14 -13.82
CA PRO A 18 -13.71 12.50 -12.82
C PRO A 18 -12.64 13.50 -12.38
N SER A 19 -12.56 13.78 -11.08
CA SER A 19 -11.45 14.50 -10.48
C SER A 19 -10.18 13.69 -10.69
N LEU A 20 -9.46 13.96 -11.78
CA LEU A 20 -8.08 13.54 -11.91
C LEU A 20 -7.32 14.29 -10.82
N ALA A 21 -6.74 13.56 -9.86
CA ALA A 21 -5.83 14.11 -8.88
C ALA A 21 -4.74 14.92 -9.62
N GLN A 22 -4.80 16.24 -9.50
CA GLN A 22 -3.86 17.14 -10.13
C GLN A 22 -2.56 17.10 -9.32
N ASN A 23 -1.55 16.41 -9.84
CA ASN A 23 -0.19 16.47 -9.30
C ASN A 23 0.40 17.85 -9.64
N ASN A 24 0.13 18.87 -8.81
CA ASN A 24 0.74 20.18 -8.96
C ASN A 24 2.18 20.15 -8.43
N PRO A 25 3.19 20.47 -9.25
CA PRO A 25 4.60 20.48 -8.82
C PRO A 25 4.92 21.58 -7.77
N ASP A 26 3.98 22.50 -7.56
CA ASP A 26 4.09 23.63 -6.62
C ASP A 26 3.43 23.36 -5.25
N GLU A 27 2.97 22.13 -4.99
CA GLU A 27 2.42 21.78 -3.68
C GLU A 27 3.52 21.84 -2.62
N PRO A 28 3.33 22.56 -1.49
CA PRO A 28 4.33 22.64 -0.44
C PRO A 28 4.72 21.24 0.05
N LYS A 29 5.99 20.85 -0.15
CA LYS A 29 6.50 19.60 0.41
C LYS A 29 6.53 19.72 1.92
N ILE A 30 5.77 18.86 2.60
CA ILE A 30 5.75 18.80 4.06
C ILE A 30 7.12 18.36 4.57
N ASP A 31 7.71 19.14 5.48
CA ASP A 31 8.93 18.78 6.20
C ASP A 31 8.56 17.88 7.39
N CYS A 32 8.59 16.57 7.17
CA CYS A 32 8.21 15.60 8.20
C CYS A 32 9.09 15.62 9.45
N ALA A 33 10.27 16.24 9.41
CA ALA A 33 11.10 16.43 10.59
C ALA A 33 10.60 17.56 11.50
N LYS A 34 9.68 18.40 11.02
CA LYS A 34 9.14 19.58 11.74
C LYS A 34 7.61 19.63 11.73
N ALA A 35 6.94 18.56 11.31
CA ALA A 35 5.48 18.51 11.28
C ALA A 35 4.93 18.54 12.71
N GLU A 36 4.03 19.49 12.98
CA GLU A 36 3.33 19.62 14.28
C GLU A 36 1.81 19.50 14.12
N ALA A 37 1.27 20.00 13.00
CA ALA A 37 -0.16 19.88 12.71
C ALA A 37 -0.52 18.42 12.43
N GLN A 38 -1.64 17.94 12.99
CA GLN A 38 -2.06 16.54 12.82
C GLN A 38 -2.27 16.14 11.35
N THR A 39 -2.72 17.06 10.50
CA THR A 39 -2.81 16.80 9.06
C THR A 39 -1.45 16.48 8.45
N ASP A 40 -0.40 17.24 8.82
CA ASP A 40 0.95 17.02 8.31
C ASP A 40 1.54 15.71 8.86
N LEU A 41 1.29 15.42 10.15
CA LEU A 41 1.70 14.15 10.78
C LEU A 41 1.03 12.93 10.10
N ASN A 42 -0.26 13.01 9.80
CA ASN A 42 -0.99 11.99 9.04
C ASN A 42 -0.35 11.77 7.64
N ILE A 43 -0.04 12.86 6.93
CA ILE A 43 0.58 12.78 5.61
C ILE A 43 1.98 12.16 5.70
N CYS A 44 2.78 12.57 6.68
CA CYS A 44 4.11 12.02 6.90
C CYS A 44 4.08 10.52 7.22
N ALA A 45 3.13 10.05 8.04
CA ALA A 45 2.96 8.63 8.31
C ALA A 45 2.56 7.84 7.04
N ALA A 46 1.70 8.41 6.20
CA ALA A 46 1.34 7.81 4.91
C ALA A 46 2.54 7.75 3.94
N LEU A 47 3.34 8.81 3.86
CA LEU A 47 4.56 8.84 3.04
C LEU A 47 5.61 7.83 3.50
N ASP A 48 5.77 7.64 4.80
CA ASP A 48 6.66 6.60 5.36
C ASP A 48 6.15 5.19 5.01
N PHE A 49 4.84 4.95 5.12
CA PHE A 49 4.26 3.69 4.67
C PHE A 49 4.47 3.44 3.17
N ASP A 50 4.24 4.45 2.31
CA ASP A 50 4.50 4.35 0.87
C ASP A 50 5.97 4.02 0.56
N ALA A 51 6.90 4.62 1.30
CA ALA A 51 8.33 4.33 1.16
C ALA A 51 8.64 2.89 1.58
N ALA A 52 8.09 2.43 2.71
CA ALA A 52 8.23 1.07 3.20
C ALA A 52 7.64 0.05 2.20
N ASP A 53 6.46 0.32 1.64
CA ASP A 53 5.81 -0.58 0.68
C ASP A 53 6.60 -0.69 -0.64
N LYS A 54 7.17 0.41 -1.11
CA LYS A 54 8.10 0.39 -2.27
C LYS A 54 9.33 -0.49 -1.97
N ALA A 55 9.92 -0.36 -0.79
CA ALA A 55 11.06 -1.17 -0.38
C ALA A 55 10.69 -2.67 -0.29
N LEU A 56 9.55 -2.98 0.32
CA LEU A 56 9.03 -4.34 0.40
C LEU A 56 8.82 -4.94 -0.99
N ASN A 57 8.17 -4.22 -1.90
CA ASN A 57 7.92 -4.72 -3.25
C ASN A 57 9.21 -4.95 -4.05
N ALA A 58 10.22 -4.10 -3.84
CA ALA A 58 11.54 -4.32 -4.42
C ALA A 58 12.20 -5.60 -3.88
N GLN A 59 12.14 -5.83 -2.57
CA GLN A 59 12.70 -7.03 -1.95
C GLN A 59 11.91 -8.29 -2.28
N TYR A 60 10.58 -8.22 -2.36
CA TYR A 60 9.72 -9.34 -2.74
C TYR A 60 10.09 -9.90 -4.12
N ARG A 61 10.39 -9.03 -5.10
CA ARG A 61 10.83 -9.48 -6.43
C ARG A 61 12.13 -10.29 -6.37
N LYS A 62 13.10 -9.86 -5.55
CA LYS A 62 14.37 -10.59 -5.35
C LYS A 62 14.12 -11.95 -4.67
N THR A 63 13.32 -11.94 -3.60
CA THR A 63 12.98 -13.14 -2.83
C THR A 63 12.23 -14.14 -3.68
N ARG A 64 11.27 -13.69 -4.49
CA ARG A 64 10.54 -14.55 -5.44
C ARG A 64 11.48 -15.16 -6.48
N ALA A 65 12.43 -14.39 -7.01
CA ALA A 65 13.42 -14.94 -7.93
C ALA A 65 14.27 -16.04 -7.27
N ALA A 66 14.68 -15.87 -6.01
CA ALA A 66 15.37 -16.90 -5.25
C ALA A 66 14.51 -18.17 -5.07
N MET A 67 13.22 -18.03 -4.75
CA MET A 67 12.31 -19.17 -4.64
C MET A 67 12.12 -19.90 -5.99
N VAL A 68 12.05 -19.16 -7.10
CA VAL A 68 12.01 -19.76 -8.45
C VAL A 68 13.29 -20.53 -8.76
N ALA A 69 14.45 -20.02 -8.34
CA ALA A 69 15.72 -20.72 -8.52
C ALA A 69 15.76 -22.02 -7.72
N ILE A 70 15.30 -22.02 -6.46
CA ILE A 70 15.14 -23.24 -5.66
C ILE A 70 14.24 -24.24 -6.38
N ASP A 71 13.07 -23.81 -6.86
CA ASP A 71 12.15 -24.69 -7.60
C ASP A 71 12.76 -25.22 -8.92
N ALA A 72 13.71 -24.52 -9.52
CA ALA A 72 14.35 -24.96 -10.77
C ALA A 72 15.31 -26.14 -10.57
N ASP A 73 15.93 -26.23 -9.39
CA ASP A 73 16.92 -27.26 -9.05
C ASP A 73 16.30 -28.55 -8.46
N LEU A 74 14.99 -28.56 -8.24
CA LEU A 74 14.25 -29.66 -7.60
C LEU A 74 13.47 -30.52 -8.61
N ASP A 75 13.27 -31.79 -8.25
CA ASP A 75 12.32 -32.68 -8.93
C ASP A 75 10.88 -32.16 -8.78
N ASN A 76 10.01 -32.49 -9.73
CA ASN A 76 8.68 -31.87 -9.86
C ASN A 76 7.78 -32.03 -8.62
N ASP A 77 7.88 -33.12 -7.88
CA ASP A 77 7.12 -33.39 -6.66
C ASP A 77 7.63 -32.62 -5.44
N MET A 78 8.85 -32.06 -5.51
CA MET A 78 9.47 -31.28 -4.45
C MET A 78 9.36 -29.76 -4.66
N LYS A 79 8.86 -29.31 -5.83
CA LYS A 79 8.65 -27.89 -6.14
C LYS A 79 7.47 -27.30 -5.37
N GLY A 80 7.55 -25.99 -5.15
CA GLY A 80 6.46 -25.20 -4.58
C GLY A 80 6.90 -23.99 -3.78
N ALA A 81 8.19 -23.66 -3.75
CA ALA A 81 8.73 -22.55 -2.98
C ALA A 81 8.11 -21.21 -3.41
N GLU A 82 8.01 -20.94 -4.72
CA GLU A 82 7.43 -19.69 -5.21
C GLU A 82 5.94 -19.57 -4.88
N LYS A 83 5.20 -20.67 -5.04
CA LYS A 83 3.77 -20.75 -4.69
C LYS A 83 3.54 -20.56 -3.18
N ALA A 84 4.40 -21.14 -2.35
CA ALA A 84 4.34 -20.99 -0.90
C ALA A 84 4.61 -19.54 -0.48
N LEU A 85 5.63 -18.90 -1.06
CA LEU A 85 5.93 -17.48 -0.84
C LEU A 85 4.74 -16.59 -1.23
N LEU A 86 4.14 -16.81 -2.40
CA LEU A 86 2.98 -16.02 -2.86
C LEU A 86 1.80 -16.16 -1.89
N LYS A 87 1.52 -17.38 -1.41
CA LYS A 87 0.46 -17.63 -0.42
C LYS A 87 0.75 -16.89 0.89
N ALA A 88 1.98 -17.00 1.40
CA ALA A 88 2.39 -16.33 2.63
C ALA A 88 2.29 -14.81 2.50
N GLN A 89 2.72 -14.24 1.38
CA GLN A 89 2.69 -12.79 1.17
C GLN A 89 1.26 -12.22 1.12
N ARG A 90 0.31 -12.95 0.51
CA ARG A 90 -1.11 -12.54 0.51
C ARG A 90 -1.70 -12.56 1.91
N ALA A 91 -1.48 -13.66 2.65
CA ALA A 91 -1.94 -13.77 4.04
C ALA A 91 -1.32 -12.70 4.94
N TRP A 92 -0.06 -12.32 4.69
CA TRP A 92 0.61 -11.24 5.41
C TRP A 92 -0.03 -9.87 5.15
N VAL A 93 -0.49 -9.59 3.92
CA VAL A 93 -1.21 -8.33 3.63
C VAL A 93 -2.51 -8.25 4.42
N ASP A 94 -3.29 -9.32 4.45
CA ASP A 94 -4.54 -9.39 5.22
C ASP A 94 -4.26 -9.20 6.73
N TYR A 95 -3.22 -9.87 7.24
CA TYR A 95 -2.76 -9.69 8.62
C TYR A 95 -2.37 -8.24 8.90
N ARG A 96 -1.51 -7.62 8.09
CA ARG A 96 -1.07 -6.23 8.25
C ARG A 96 -2.26 -5.29 8.31
N ASP A 97 -3.18 -5.42 7.37
CA ASP A 97 -4.31 -4.49 7.25
C ASP A 97 -5.29 -4.66 8.42
N GLY A 98 -5.57 -5.90 8.85
CA GLY A 98 -6.41 -6.16 10.02
C GLY A 98 -5.76 -5.75 11.36
N GLU A 99 -4.47 -6.05 11.54
CA GLU A 99 -3.70 -5.65 12.72
C GLU A 99 -3.63 -4.12 12.85
N CYS A 100 -3.32 -3.42 11.75
CA CYS A 100 -3.21 -1.97 11.79
C CYS A 100 -4.56 -1.27 11.90
N GLU A 101 -5.64 -1.84 11.38
CA GLU A 101 -6.98 -1.37 11.73
C GLU A 101 -7.21 -1.51 13.24
N ALA A 102 -6.95 -2.68 13.83
CA ALA A 102 -7.14 -2.92 15.26
C ALA A 102 -6.33 -1.94 16.13
N GLN A 103 -5.07 -1.64 15.78
CA GLN A 103 -4.26 -0.64 16.48
C GLN A 103 -4.84 0.78 16.35
N GLY A 104 -5.36 1.14 15.17
CA GLY A 104 -6.00 2.42 14.92
C GLY A 104 -7.20 2.71 15.82
N PHE A 105 -7.87 1.68 16.34
CA PHE A 105 -9.04 1.85 17.21
C PHE A 105 -8.76 2.64 18.49
N GLN A 106 -7.49 2.74 18.92
CA GLN A 106 -7.10 3.59 20.05
C GLN A 106 -7.45 5.08 19.84
N ALA A 107 -7.57 5.52 18.59
CA ALA A 107 -7.95 6.89 18.23
C ALA A 107 -9.19 6.95 17.31
N ARG A 108 -10.03 5.90 17.31
CA ARG A 108 -11.15 5.74 16.35
C ARG A 108 -12.03 6.98 16.25
N GLY A 109 -12.23 7.47 15.03
CA GLY A 109 -13.03 8.65 14.71
C GLY A 109 -12.33 9.99 15.01
N GLY A 110 -11.13 9.96 15.58
CA GLY A 110 -10.29 11.13 15.83
C GLY A 110 -9.31 11.40 14.70
N SER A 111 -8.73 12.60 14.70
CA SER A 111 -7.75 13.02 13.67
C SER A 111 -6.43 12.25 13.71
N MET A 112 -6.14 11.50 14.78
CA MET A 112 -4.92 10.71 14.95
C MET A 112 -5.04 9.27 14.39
N GLU A 113 -6.25 8.76 14.14
CA GLU A 113 -6.44 7.39 13.65
C GLU A 113 -5.64 7.09 12.36
N PRO A 114 -5.66 7.96 11.32
CA PRO A 114 -4.92 7.69 10.09
C PRO A 114 -3.40 7.59 10.30
N MET A 115 -2.83 8.43 11.19
CA MET A 115 -1.43 8.40 11.57
C MET A 115 -1.07 7.07 12.24
N LEU A 116 -1.88 6.60 13.19
CA LEU A 116 -1.63 5.33 13.89
C LEU A 116 -1.70 4.13 12.92
N VAL A 117 -2.73 4.08 12.07
CA VAL A 117 -2.89 3.03 11.07
C VAL A 117 -1.69 3.03 10.11
N SER A 118 -1.31 4.19 9.56
CA SER A 118 -0.22 4.29 8.59
C SER A 118 1.13 3.96 9.22
N GLY A 119 1.39 4.43 10.45
CA GLY A 119 2.59 4.08 11.21
C GLY A 119 2.74 2.58 11.44
N CYS A 120 1.67 1.92 11.92
CA CYS A 120 1.65 0.46 12.06
C CYS A 120 1.97 -0.24 10.72
N LYS A 121 1.34 0.21 9.62
CA LYS A 121 1.59 -0.40 8.31
C LYS A 121 3.03 -0.23 7.88
N ALA A 122 3.65 0.93 8.12
CA ALA A 122 5.06 1.17 7.82
C ALA A 122 5.97 0.21 8.60
N ASP A 123 5.75 0.06 9.92
CA ASP A 123 6.59 -0.77 10.78
C ASP A 123 6.50 -2.26 10.46
N LEU A 124 5.29 -2.78 10.27
CA LEU A 124 5.10 -4.17 9.84
C LEU A 124 5.70 -4.41 8.45
N THR A 125 5.59 -3.44 7.55
CA THR A 125 6.15 -3.54 6.19
C THR A 125 7.68 -3.53 6.19
N LYS A 126 8.32 -2.70 7.03
CA LYS A 126 9.77 -2.70 7.24
C LYS A 126 10.24 -4.04 7.80
N SER A 127 9.55 -4.57 8.80
CA SER A 127 9.84 -5.87 9.42
C SER A 127 9.73 -7.00 8.40
N ARG A 128 8.65 -7.03 7.62
CA ARG A 128 8.46 -8.03 6.55
C ARG A 128 9.52 -7.93 5.46
N THR A 129 9.96 -6.72 5.12
CA THR A 129 11.06 -6.52 4.16
C THR A 129 12.33 -7.21 4.65
N LYS A 130 12.62 -7.14 5.95
CA LYS A 130 13.75 -7.88 6.55
C LYS A 130 13.55 -9.38 6.48
N GLU A 131 12.38 -9.90 6.87
CA GLU A 131 12.08 -11.34 6.76
C GLU A 131 12.25 -11.88 5.33
N LEU A 132 11.78 -11.13 4.33
CA LEU A 132 11.93 -11.48 2.92
C LEU A 132 13.39 -11.45 2.48
N LYS A 133 14.17 -10.49 2.98
CA LYS A 133 15.62 -10.43 2.72
C LYS A 133 16.33 -11.64 3.32
N ASP A 134 16.08 -11.94 4.59
CA ASP A 134 16.69 -13.08 5.27
C ASP A 134 16.31 -14.41 4.58
N LEU A 135 15.09 -14.53 4.05
CA LEU A 135 14.65 -15.67 3.25
C LEU A 135 15.35 -15.76 1.88
N ALA A 136 15.64 -14.63 1.24
CA ALA A 136 16.34 -14.59 -0.04
C ALA A 136 17.83 -14.92 0.10
N ASP A 137 18.44 -14.48 1.22
CA ASP A 137 19.88 -14.64 1.49
C ASP A 137 20.21 -16.05 2.03
N GLY A 138 19.22 -16.79 2.53
CA GLY A 138 19.36 -18.16 3.01
C GLY A 138 20.12 -18.28 4.35
N PRO A 139 20.37 -19.52 4.84
CA PRO A 139 21.03 -19.75 6.12
C PRO A 139 22.46 -19.20 6.20
N GLU A 140 23.15 -19.09 5.06
CA GLU A 140 24.56 -18.66 4.98
C GLU A 140 24.73 -17.14 4.89
N GLY A 141 23.69 -16.40 4.49
CA GLY A 141 23.74 -14.94 4.29
C GLY A 141 23.47 -14.10 5.54
N ASN A 142 23.18 -14.72 6.68
CA ASN A 142 22.85 -14.06 7.95
C ASN A 142 23.97 -14.18 9.01
N GLN A 143 25.19 -14.52 8.58
CA GLN A 143 26.37 -14.69 9.45
C GLN A 143 27.16 -13.39 9.63
#